data_AF-A0A5R9B696-F1
#
_entry.id   AF-A0A5R9B696-F1
#
_cell.length_a   1.000
_cell.length_b   1.000
_cell.length_c   1.000
_cell.angle_alpha   90.00
_cell.angle_beta   90.00
_cell.angle_gamma   90.00
#
_symmetry.space_group_name_H-M   'P 1'
#
loop_
_entity.id
_entity.type
_entity.pdbx_description
1 polymer ?
#
loop_
_entity_poly.entity_id
_entity_poly.type
_entity_poly.pdbx_seq_one_letter_code
_entity_poly.pdbx_strand_id
1 'polypeptide(L)'
;MRFIFSIIKNFIAIIAIIVIVFFALKYAPFLKDQQWNPVHNNEPPTSNMRTEGNLTGGQRYSVEDNDILKNVPRSQAKNVFDWIDKKEFMSVSGIGRMGYSDKYLAGQRGDEFIIYKFGSDSIRVYKTEIEMKQDLDQLGEHIELLPPSNYE
;
A
#
# COMPACT_ATOMS: atom_id res chain seq x y z
N MET A 1 16.54 50.96 26.87
CA MET A 1 15.78 49.76 27.29
C MET A 1 14.39 49.61 26.63
N ARG A 2 13.68 50.67 26.20
CA ARG A 2 12.34 50.53 25.57
C ARG A 2 12.32 49.80 24.21
N PHE A 3 13.37 49.93 23.39
CA PHE A 3 13.45 49.29 22.08
C PHE A 3 13.61 47.76 22.15
N ILE A 4 14.39 47.25 23.10
CA ILE A 4 14.61 45.80 23.28
C ILE A 4 13.31 45.11 23.71
N PHE A 5 12.54 45.73 24.62
CA PHE A 5 11.24 45.20 25.03
C PHE A 5 10.20 45.18 23.91
N SER A 6 10.26 46.14 22.97
CA SER A 6 9.40 46.15 21.78
C SER A 6 9.71 45.00 20.82
N ILE A 7 11.01 44.72 20.60
CA ILE A 7 11.46 43.62 19.74
C ILE A 7 11.04 42.27 20.34
N ILE A 8 11.23 42.07 21.65
CA ILE A 8 10.82 40.85 22.34
C ILE A 8 9.31 40.63 22.26
N LYS A 9 8.52 41.70 22.42
CA LYS A 9 7.04 41.62 22.31
C LYS A 9 6.59 41.19 20.92
N ASN A 10 7.21 41.73 19.86
CA ASN A 10 6.90 41.32 18.49
C ASN A 10 7.34 39.88 18.21
N PHE A 11 8.47 39.44 18.76
CA PHE A 11 8.94 38.06 18.62
C PHE A 11 7.97 37.06 19.27
N ILE A 12 7.47 37.38 20.46
CA ILE A 12 6.45 36.58 21.17
C ILE A 12 5.14 36.52 20.39
N ALA A 13 4.72 37.63 19.77
CA ALA A 13 3.52 37.65 18.93
C ALA A 13 3.65 36.72 17.70
N ILE A 14 4.83 36.71 17.06
CA ILE A 14 5.11 35.82 15.93
C ILE A 14 5.08 34.34 16.37
N ILE A 15 5.73 34.02 17.50
CA ILE A 15 5.70 32.66 18.06
C ILE A 15 4.25 32.22 18.35
N ALA A 16 3.45 33.10 18.94
CA ALA A 16 2.05 32.79 19.24
C ALA A 16 1.25 32.43 17.97
N ILE A 17 1.45 33.16 16.87
CA ILE A 17 0.81 32.85 15.59
C ILE A 17 1.25 31.47 15.07
N ILE A 18 2.56 31.18 15.10
CA ILE A 18 3.10 29.88 14.65
C ILE A 18 2.49 28.74 15.47
N VAL A 19 2.37 28.89 16.79
CA VAL A 19 1.75 27.89 17.66
C VAL A 19 0.28 27.67 17.30
N ILE A 20 -0.49 28.75 17.09
CA ILE A 20 -1.90 28.64 16.69
C ILE A 20 -2.04 27.89 15.36
N VAL A 21 -1.20 28.22 14.36
CA VAL A 21 -1.18 27.53 13.06
C VAL A 21 -0.86 26.05 13.23
N PHE A 22 0.13 25.72 14.06
CA PHE A 22 0.48 24.33 14.36
C PHE A 22 -0.68 23.55 14.98
N PHE A 23 -1.37 24.15 15.97
CA PHE A 23 -2.56 23.53 16.57
C PHE A 23 -3.70 23.38 15.56
N ALA A 24 -3.91 24.35 14.68
CA ALA A 24 -4.92 24.25 13.62
C ALA A 24 -4.60 23.10 12.65
N LEU A 25 -3.35 22.97 12.20
CA LEU A 25 -2.93 21.85 11.35
C LEU A 25 -3.09 20.50 12.03
N LYS A 26 -2.87 20.42 13.35
CA LYS A 26 -2.91 19.15 14.09
C LYS A 26 -4.33 18.72 14.51
N TYR A 27 -5.18 19.66 14.92
CA TYR A 27 -6.46 19.34 15.58
C TYR A 27 -7.70 19.77 14.79
N ALA A 28 -7.58 20.67 13.80
CA ALA A 28 -8.75 21.08 13.03
C ALA A 28 -9.14 19.96 12.05
N PRO A 29 -10.39 19.43 12.11
CA PRO A 29 -10.78 18.26 11.32
C PRO A 29 -10.68 18.51 9.80
N PHE A 30 -10.94 19.74 9.34
CA PHE A 30 -10.84 20.07 7.91
C PHE A 30 -9.39 20.17 7.38
N LEU A 31 -8.39 20.36 8.24
CA LEU A 31 -6.97 20.45 7.87
C LEU A 31 -6.21 19.15 8.16
N LYS A 32 -6.52 18.48 9.28
CA LYS A 32 -5.78 17.28 9.72
C LYS A 32 -5.88 16.13 8.71
N ASP A 33 -6.97 16.06 7.95
CA ASP A 33 -7.27 15.00 6.99
C ASP A 33 -6.83 15.35 5.56
N GLN A 34 -6.16 16.50 5.35
CA GLN A 34 -5.65 16.91 4.03
C GLN A 34 -4.27 16.30 3.74
N GLN A 35 -4.10 15.70 2.56
CA GLN A 35 -2.85 15.03 2.15
C GLN A 35 -1.62 15.95 2.08
N TRP A 36 -1.81 17.25 1.85
CA TRP A 36 -0.70 18.22 1.82
C TRP A 36 -0.22 18.63 3.23
N ASN A 37 -0.98 18.30 4.30
CA ASN A 37 -0.69 18.80 5.64
C ASN A 37 0.59 18.14 6.20
N PRO A 38 1.63 18.93 6.54
CA PRO A 38 2.91 18.39 7.00
C PRO A 38 2.83 17.72 8.38
N VAL A 39 1.75 17.92 9.14
CA VAL A 39 1.51 17.32 10.46
C VAL A 39 0.44 16.21 10.38
N HIS A 40 0.12 15.73 9.17
CA HIS A 40 -0.84 14.64 8.96
C HIS A 40 -0.35 13.35 9.64
N ASN A 41 -1.22 12.74 10.45
CA ASN A 41 -0.99 11.42 11.02
C ASN A 41 -1.60 10.37 10.09
N ASN A 42 -0.79 9.44 9.58
CA ASN A 42 -1.21 8.30 8.78
C ASN A 42 -1.92 7.23 9.64
N GLU A 43 -2.92 7.61 10.43
CA GLU A 43 -3.75 6.62 11.12
C GLU A 43 -4.73 6.03 10.10
N PRO A 44 -4.62 4.72 9.78
CA PRO A 44 -5.55 4.10 8.85
C PRO A 44 -6.96 4.15 9.46
N PRO A 45 -7.98 4.58 8.70
CA PRO A 45 -9.34 4.59 9.19
C PRO A 45 -9.77 3.14 9.47
N THR A 46 -10.09 2.86 10.74
CA THR A 46 -10.76 1.63 11.16
C THR A 46 -12.18 1.63 10.61
N SER A 47 -12.34 1.15 9.38
CA SER A 47 -13.66 0.83 8.83
C SER A 47 -13.62 -0.52 8.15
N ASN A 48 -14.26 -1.49 8.82
CA ASN A 48 -14.67 -2.76 8.24
C ASN A 48 -15.72 -2.45 7.17
N MET A 49 -15.30 -2.28 5.91
CA MET A 49 -16.22 -2.28 4.79
C MET A 49 -15.62 -3.15 3.69
N ARG A 50 -16.29 -4.29 3.46
CA ARG A 50 -16.12 -5.09 2.24
C ARG A 50 -16.54 -4.19 1.08
N THR A 51 -15.57 -3.75 0.27
CA THR A 51 -15.85 -2.98 -0.92
C THR A 51 -15.13 -3.64 -2.07
N GLU A 52 -15.92 -4.28 -2.93
CA GLU A 52 -15.50 -4.63 -4.29
C GLU A 52 -14.90 -3.39 -4.97
N GLY A 53 -13.69 -3.54 -5.51
CA GLY A 53 -13.23 -2.83 -6.71
C GLY A 53 -12.98 -1.32 -6.68
N ASN A 54 -13.21 -0.58 -5.59
CA ASN A 54 -12.95 0.86 -5.53
C ASN A 54 -12.09 1.25 -4.33
N LEU A 55 -10.81 1.53 -4.60
CA LEU A 55 -9.91 2.19 -3.66
C LEU A 55 -10.52 3.55 -3.27
N THR A 56 -11.04 3.65 -2.05
CA THR A 56 -11.50 4.94 -1.53
C THR A 56 -10.30 5.80 -1.16
N GLY A 57 -10.39 7.11 -1.41
CA GLY A 57 -9.26 8.05 -1.42
C GLY A 57 -8.32 7.89 -0.21
N GLY A 58 -7.12 7.36 -0.48
CA GLY A 58 -6.07 7.10 0.50
C GLY A 58 -5.67 5.62 0.65
N GLN A 59 -6.50 4.68 0.18
CA GLN A 59 -6.17 3.26 0.18
C GLN A 59 -5.22 2.92 -0.98
N ARG A 60 -4.03 2.42 -0.65
CA ARG A 60 -3.02 1.98 -1.65
C ARG A 60 -3.36 0.63 -2.30
N TYR A 61 -4.18 -0.17 -1.63
CA TYR A 61 -4.60 -1.48 -2.11
C TYR A 61 -5.98 -1.86 -1.55
N SER A 62 -6.70 -2.70 -2.29
CA SER A 62 -7.86 -3.45 -1.81
C SER A 62 -7.41 -4.84 -1.38
N VAL A 63 -8.12 -5.41 -0.41
CA VAL A 63 -7.89 -6.80 0.01
C VAL A 63 -9.04 -7.63 -0.53
N GLU A 64 -8.70 -8.62 -1.36
CA GLU A 64 -9.65 -9.53 -1.98
C GLU A 64 -9.41 -10.96 -1.48
N ASP A 65 -10.44 -11.79 -1.58
CA ASP A 65 -10.32 -13.21 -1.25
C ASP A 65 -9.36 -13.90 -2.23
N ASN A 66 -8.53 -14.82 -1.72
CA ASN A 66 -7.58 -15.55 -2.53
C ASN A 66 -8.30 -16.48 -3.51
N ASP A 67 -8.20 -16.14 -4.79
CA ASP A 67 -8.76 -16.91 -5.88
C ASP A 67 -7.72 -17.67 -6.72
N ILE A 68 -6.43 -17.50 -6.43
CA ILE A 68 -5.31 -18.01 -7.21
C ILE A 68 -4.98 -19.46 -6.87
N LEU A 69 -4.87 -19.79 -5.58
CA LEU A 69 -4.59 -21.16 -5.09
C LEU A 69 -5.75 -21.68 -4.25
N LYS A 70 -6.93 -21.80 -4.88
CA LYS A 70 -8.13 -22.37 -4.23
C LYS A 70 -7.88 -23.84 -3.88
N ASN A 71 -8.28 -24.23 -2.67
CA ASN A 71 -8.22 -25.62 -2.16
C ASN A 71 -6.82 -26.20 -1.92
N VAL A 72 -5.77 -25.39 -1.95
CA VAL A 72 -4.43 -25.83 -1.54
C VAL A 72 -4.26 -25.63 -0.02
N PRO A 73 -3.76 -26.63 0.73
CA PRO A 73 -3.44 -26.44 2.14
C PRO A 73 -2.49 -25.27 2.32
N ARG A 74 -2.80 -24.34 3.24
CA ARG A 74 -2.04 -23.09 3.42
C ARG A 74 -0.54 -23.32 3.64
N SER A 75 -0.18 -24.37 4.38
CA SER A 75 1.21 -24.76 4.65
C SER A 75 1.94 -25.34 3.44
N GLN A 76 1.21 -25.77 2.41
CA GLN A 76 1.75 -26.37 1.19
C GLN A 76 1.66 -25.44 -0.02
N ALA A 77 1.03 -24.27 0.11
CA ALA A 77 0.80 -23.34 -1.00
C ALA A 77 2.07 -23.00 -1.78
N LYS A 78 3.18 -22.75 -1.07
CA LYS A 78 4.50 -22.50 -1.69
C LYS A 78 5.02 -23.73 -2.45
N ASN A 79 5.03 -24.89 -1.81
CA ASN A 79 5.55 -26.12 -2.42
C ASN A 79 4.74 -26.53 -3.67
N VAL A 80 3.42 -26.38 -3.61
CA VAL A 80 2.53 -26.63 -4.74
C VAL A 80 2.79 -25.61 -5.84
N PHE A 81 2.89 -24.33 -5.51
CA PHE A 81 3.26 -23.30 -6.48
C PHE A 81 4.61 -23.59 -7.15
N ASP A 82 5.62 -24.03 -6.40
CA ASP A 82 6.94 -24.38 -6.92
C ASP A 82 6.87 -25.53 -7.93
N TRP A 83 6.02 -26.53 -7.67
CA TRP A 83 5.84 -27.70 -8.54
C TRP A 83 5.05 -27.42 -9.82
N ILE A 84 4.14 -26.45 -9.79
CA ILE A 84 3.29 -26.11 -10.94
C ILE A 84 4.12 -25.41 -12.03
N ASP A 85 3.84 -25.74 -13.30
CA ASP A 85 4.36 -25.01 -14.44
C ASP A 85 3.91 -23.54 -14.39
N LYS A 86 4.88 -22.62 -14.36
CA LYS A 86 4.62 -21.20 -14.12
C LYS A 86 3.85 -20.57 -15.28
N LYS A 87 4.07 -21.04 -16.51
CA LYS A 87 3.40 -20.54 -17.70
C LYS A 87 1.94 -21.02 -17.75
N GLU A 88 1.68 -22.29 -17.42
CA GLU A 88 0.32 -22.81 -17.28
C GLU A 88 -0.42 -22.10 -16.14
N PHE A 89 0.24 -21.89 -15.00
CA PHE A 89 -0.31 -21.16 -13.88
C PHE A 89 -0.72 -19.73 -14.26
N MET A 90 0.15 -18.99 -14.95
CA MET A 90 -0.13 -17.64 -15.44
C MET A 90 -1.35 -17.62 -16.36
N SER A 91 -1.43 -18.60 -17.27
CA SER A 91 -2.56 -18.76 -18.20
C SER A 91 -3.90 -18.98 -17.47
N VAL A 92 -3.93 -19.88 -16.48
CA VAL A 92 -5.16 -20.24 -15.74
C VAL A 92 -5.58 -19.15 -14.76
N SER A 93 -4.62 -18.48 -14.12
CA SER A 93 -4.89 -17.40 -13.16
C SER A 93 -5.17 -16.04 -13.81
N GLY A 94 -4.96 -15.91 -15.12
CA GLY A 94 -5.08 -14.63 -15.83
C GLY A 94 -3.96 -13.64 -15.50
N ILE A 95 -2.84 -14.11 -14.96
CA ILE A 95 -1.67 -13.27 -14.65
C ILE A 95 -0.83 -13.13 -15.93
N GLY A 96 -0.79 -11.91 -16.49
CA GLY A 96 -0.07 -11.60 -17.72
C GLY A 96 1.43 -11.35 -17.51
N ARG A 97 1.82 -10.82 -16.35
CA ARG A 97 3.22 -10.70 -15.91
C ARG A 97 3.31 -11.13 -14.47
N MET A 98 4.32 -11.91 -14.11
CA MET A 98 4.45 -12.54 -12.80
C MET A 98 5.87 -12.40 -12.29
N GLY A 99 6.02 -12.35 -10.97
CA GLY A 99 7.29 -12.57 -10.29
C GLY A 99 7.01 -13.19 -8.93
N TYR A 100 7.97 -13.88 -8.34
CA TYR A 100 7.78 -14.50 -7.05
C TYR A 100 9.08 -14.59 -6.26
N SER A 101 8.95 -14.67 -4.94
CA SER A 101 10.00 -14.97 -3.98
C SER A 101 9.62 -16.20 -3.16
N ASP A 102 10.34 -16.44 -2.06
CA ASP A 102 10.00 -17.54 -1.16
C ASP A 102 8.66 -17.35 -0.43
N LYS A 103 8.23 -16.09 -0.26
CA LYS A 103 7.07 -15.74 0.57
C LYS A 103 5.93 -15.13 -0.21
N TYR A 104 6.22 -14.48 -1.33
CA TYR A 104 5.23 -13.71 -2.06
C TYR A 104 5.25 -14.03 -3.56
N LEU A 105 4.07 -13.90 -4.14
CA LEU A 105 3.80 -13.88 -5.56
C LEU A 105 3.32 -12.47 -5.89
N ALA A 106 3.96 -11.81 -6.84
CA ALA A 106 3.47 -10.57 -7.41
C ALA A 106 3.04 -10.80 -8.86
N GLY A 107 1.98 -10.13 -9.30
CA GLY A 107 1.45 -10.35 -10.64
C GLY A 107 0.69 -9.15 -11.18
N GLN A 108 0.60 -9.09 -12.50
CA GLN A 108 -0.31 -8.21 -13.22
C GLN A 108 -1.49 -9.04 -13.75
N ARG A 109 -2.71 -8.68 -13.36
CA ARG A 109 -3.96 -9.34 -13.75
C ARG A 109 -4.86 -8.31 -14.42
N GLY A 110 -4.92 -8.34 -15.76
CA GLY A 110 -5.58 -7.29 -16.53
C GLY A 110 -4.91 -5.92 -16.33
N ASP A 111 -5.71 -4.94 -15.90
CA ASP A 111 -5.26 -3.57 -15.61
C ASP A 111 -4.83 -3.37 -14.15
N GLU A 112 -4.87 -4.44 -13.33
CA GLU A 112 -4.57 -4.40 -11.91
C GLU A 112 -3.30 -5.18 -11.59
N PHE A 113 -2.71 -4.87 -10.43
CA PHE A 113 -1.53 -5.54 -9.89
C PHE A 113 -1.89 -6.22 -8.60
N ILE A 114 -1.22 -7.32 -8.27
CA ILE A 114 -1.53 -8.13 -7.11
C ILE A 114 -0.28 -8.52 -6.34
N ILE A 115 -0.42 -8.63 -5.02
CA ILE A 115 0.54 -9.30 -4.14
C ILE A 115 -0.22 -10.37 -3.37
N TYR A 116 0.24 -11.60 -3.52
CA TYR A 116 -0.24 -12.76 -2.79
C TYR A 116 0.86 -13.30 -1.89
N LYS A 117 0.59 -13.45 -0.59
CA LYS A 117 1.47 -14.16 0.33
C LYS A 117 1.12 -15.64 0.33
N PHE A 118 2.08 -16.52 0.08
CA PHE A 118 1.82 -17.96 0.04
C PHE A 118 1.18 -18.44 1.36
N GLY A 119 0.03 -19.11 1.23
CA GLY A 119 -0.75 -19.61 2.36
C GLY A 119 -1.72 -18.60 2.99
N SER A 120 -1.78 -17.37 2.46
CA SER A 120 -2.81 -16.39 2.82
C SER A 120 -4.17 -16.78 2.23
N ASP A 121 -5.25 -16.39 2.92
CA ASP A 121 -6.63 -16.40 2.41
C ASP A 121 -7.00 -15.14 1.65
N SER A 122 -6.10 -14.15 1.62
CA SER A 122 -6.32 -12.88 0.95
C SER A 122 -5.18 -12.51 0.00
N ILE A 123 -5.53 -11.71 -1.01
CA ILE A 123 -4.65 -11.09 -1.99
C ILE A 123 -4.79 -9.57 -1.83
N ARG A 124 -3.67 -8.85 -1.95
CA ARG A 124 -3.70 -7.39 -2.06
C ARG A 124 -3.75 -7.01 -3.54
N VAL A 125 -4.65 -6.11 -3.91
CA VAL A 125 -4.86 -5.64 -5.28
C VAL A 125 -4.61 -4.15 -5.37
N TYR A 126 -3.86 -3.72 -6.38
CA TYR A 126 -3.37 -2.36 -6.59
C TYR A 126 -3.78 -1.89 -7.98
N LYS A 127 -4.03 -0.58 -8.11
CA LYS A 127 -4.34 0.01 -9.42
C LYS A 127 -3.09 0.31 -10.25
N THR A 128 -1.93 0.47 -9.61
CA THR A 128 -0.69 0.79 -10.31
C THR A 128 0.48 -0.10 -9.91
N GLU A 129 1.40 -0.35 -10.85
CA GLU A 129 2.63 -1.12 -10.60
C GLU A 129 3.51 -0.43 -9.55
N ILE A 130 3.47 0.91 -9.50
CA ILE A 130 4.28 1.72 -8.58
C ILE A 130 3.86 1.48 -7.13
N GLU A 131 2.55 1.50 -6.84
CA GLU A 131 2.03 1.26 -5.49
C GLU A 131 2.35 -0.17 -5.01
N MET A 132 2.19 -1.15 -5.91
CA MET A 132 2.58 -2.53 -5.63
C MET A 132 4.08 -2.65 -5.33
N LYS A 133 4.95 -2.04 -6.14
CA LYS A 133 6.41 -2.06 -5.91
C LYS A 133 6.80 -1.40 -4.59
N GLN A 134 6.19 -0.26 -4.24
CA GLN A 134 6.44 0.38 -2.96
C GLN A 134 6.04 -0.51 -1.78
N ASP A 135 4.95 -1.27 -1.88
CA ASP A 135 4.56 -2.20 -0.83
C ASP A 135 5.50 -3.42 -0.77
N LEU A 136 5.96 -3.93 -1.92
CA LEU A 136 7.00 -4.96 -1.98
C LEU A 136 8.29 -4.50 -1.29
N ASP A 137 8.75 -3.27 -1.57
CA ASP A 137 9.94 -2.69 -0.93
C ASP A 137 9.74 -2.55 0.60
N GLN A 138 8.54 -2.16 1.05
CA GLN A 138 8.19 -2.10 2.47
C GLN A 138 8.17 -3.49 3.13
N LEU A 139 7.79 -4.52 2.37
CA LEU A 139 7.85 -5.92 2.81
C LEU A 139 9.27 -6.50 2.76
N GLY A 140 10.25 -5.75 2.22
CA GLY A 140 11.64 -6.18 2.06
C GLY A 140 11.84 -7.14 0.89
N GLU A 141 10.94 -7.15 -0.08
CA GLU A 141 10.90 -8.07 -1.20
C GLU A 141 11.14 -7.29 -2.50
N HIS A 142 12.04 -7.77 -3.35
CA HIS A 142 12.29 -7.16 -4.66
C HIS A 142 11.87 -8.16 -5.73
N ILE A 143 10.65 -8.01 -6.23
CA ILE A 143 10.05 -8.95 -7.20
C ILE A 143 9.83 -8.22 -8.51
N GLU A 144 10.51 -8.68 -9.56
CA GLU A 144 10.33 -8.18 -10.92
C GLU A 144 9.22 -8.96 -11.65
N LEU A 145 8.33 -8.24 -12.33
CA LEU A 145 7.22 -8.83 -13.07
C LEU A 145 7.64 -9.16 -14.52
N LEU A 146 7.85 -10.44 -14.78
CA LEU A 146 8.30 -10.99 -16.05
C LEU A 146 7.12 -11.57 -16.87
N PRO A 147 7.16 -11.51 -18.20
CA PRO A 147 6.15 -12.12 -19.06
C PRO A 147 6.25 -13.66 -19.05
N PRO A 148 5.23 -14.39 -19.53
CA PRO A 148 5.20 -15.85 -19.51
C PRO A 148 6.35 -16.50 -20.30
N SER A 149 6.90 -15.79 -21.29
CA SER A 149 8.06 -16.24 -22.08
C SER A 149 9.33 -16.44 -21.28
N ASN A 150 9.42 -15.86 -20.07
CA ASN A 150 10.59 -15.99 -19.20
C ASN A 150 10.54 -17.23 -18.30
N TYR A 151 9.44 -17.98 -18.34
CA TYR A 151 9.22 -19.19 -17.58
C TYR A 151 9.08 -20.36 -18.57
N GLU A 152 10.23 -20.92 -18.98
CA GLU A 152 10.33 -22.12 -19.81
C GLU A 152 10.56 -23.39 -18.97
#